data_AF-A0A0R1RGY4-F1
#
_entry.id   AF-A0A0R1RGY4-F1
#
_cell.length_a   1.000
_cell.length_b   1.000
_cell.length_c   1.000
_cell.angle_alpha   90.00
_cell.angle_beta   90.00
_cell.angle_gamma   90.00
#
_symmetry.space_group_name_H-M   'P 1'
#
loop_
_entity.id
_entity.type
_entity.pdbx_description
1 polymer ?
#
loop_
_entity_poly.entity_id
_entity_poly.type
_entity_poly.pdbx_seq_one_letter_code
_entity_poly.pdbx_strand_id
1 'polypeptide(L)'
;MINLNDSDIMSSSEAASRWRKADDYVRQVFRKNPERFPTGTIRKFGKQLVVTRHGMEVVTGETEPEARRNYQTKSPHNSMSAVEAVETFDNP
;
A
#
# COMPACT_ATOMS: atom_id res chain seq x y z
N MET A 1 4.59 19.89 -8.78
CA MET A 1 5.50 20.22 -7.66
C MET A 1 5.13 19.32 -6.50
N ILE A 2 6.08 18.64 -5.84
CA ILE A 2 5.76 17.79 -4.66
C ILE A 2 5.59 18.67 -3.43
N ASN A 3 4.43 18.58 -2.79
CA ASN A 3 4.15 19.30 -1.55
C ASN A 3 4.56 18.42 -0.36
N LEU A 4 5.68 18.76 0.28
CA LEU A 4 6.28 18.01 1.39
C LEU A 4 5.46 18.04 2.69
N ASN A 5 4.48 18.95 2.80
CA ASN A 5 3.58 19.06 3.95
C ASN A 5 2.32 18.21 3.81
N ASP A 6 2.19 17.49 2.70
CA ASP A 6 1.04 16.62 2.47
C ASP A 6 1.19 15.36 3.35
N SER A 7 0.18 15.11 4.20
CA SER A 7 0.16 13.96 5.11
C SER A 7 0.16 12.62 4.39
N ASP A 8 -0.02 12.64 3.07
CA ASP A 8 -0.08 11.47 2.20
C ASP A 8 1.28 11.02 1.66
N ILE A 9 2.37 11.70 2.02
CA ILE A 9 3.74 11.30 1.67
C ILE A 9 4.30 10.36 2.74
N MET A 10 4.97 9.30 2.29
CA MET A 10 5.63 8.33 3.15
C MET A 10 6.96 7.88 2.54
N SER A 11 7.80 7.27 3.36
CA SER A 11 9.07 6.70 2.88
C SER A 11 8.82 5.49 1.97
N SER A 12 9.76 5.17 1.08
CA SER A 12 9.65 4.01 0.19
C SER A 12 9.47 2.69 0.93
N SER A 13 10.12 2.53 2.09
CA SER A 13 9.99 1.34 2.94
C SER A 13 8.63 1.28 3.63
N GLU A 14 8.14 2.42 4.12
CA GLU A 14 6.84 2.50 4.77
C GLU A 14 5.71 2.24 3.76
N ALA A 15 5.80 2.82 2.57
CA ALA A 15 4.91 2.53 1.46
C ALA A 15 4.91 1.04 1.11
N ALA A 16 6.08 0.42 0.94
CA ALA A 16 6.15 -1.01 0.66
C ALA A 16 5.46 -1.84 1.75
N SER A 17 5.71 -1.52 3.02
CA SER A 17 5.10 -2.20 4.17
C SER A 17 3.58 -2.09 4.18
N ARG A 18 3.02 -0.89 3.94
CA ARG A 18 1.56 -0.68 3.90
C ARG A 18 0.87 -1.49 2.81
N TRP A 19 1.51 -1.64 1.65
CA TRP A 19 1.01 -2.48 0.54
C TRP A 19 1.47 -3.94 0.62
N ARG A 20 2.07 -4.38 1.73
CA ARG A 20 2.59 -5.74 1.93
C ARG A 20 3.52 -6.19 0.78
N LYS A 21 4.29 -5.27 0.22
CA LYS A 21 5.34 -5.54 -0.77
C LYS A 21 6.71 -5.58 -0.09
N ALA A 22 7.72 -6.05 -0.79
CA ALA A 22 9.10 -6.01 -0.32
C ALA A 22 9.58 -4.56 -0.15
N ASP A 23 10.39 -4.27 0.87
CA ASP A 23 10.86 -2.92 1.21
C ASP A 23 11.57 -2.20 0.05
N ASP A 24 12.21 -2.97 -0.83
CA ASP A 24 12.92 -2.48 -2.00
C ASP A 24 12.02 -2.32 -3.24
N TYR A 25 10.73 -2.71 -3.17
CA TYR A 25 9.79 -2.70 -4.29
C TYR A 25 9.71 -1.33 -4.96
N VAL A 26 9.45 -0.27 -4.19
CA VAL A 26 9.33 1.09 -4.72
C VAL A 26 10.62 1.51 -5.43
N ARG A 27 11.77 1.16 -4.85
CA ARG A 27 13.10 1.47 -5.43
C ARG A 27 13.34 0.67 -6.71
N GLN A 28 12.94 -0.59 -6.77
CA GLN A 28 13.05 -1.42 -7.96
C GLN A 28 12.16 -0.89 -9.10
N VAL A 29 10.90 -0.58 -8.81
CA VAL A 29 9.97 -0.03 -9.81
C VAL A 29 10.46 1.32 -10.31
N PHE A 30 10.90 2.21 -9.41
CA PHE A 30 11.41 3.51 -9.80
C PHE A 30 12.68 3.42 -10.67
N ARG A 31 13.53 2.41 -10.47
CA ARG A 31 14.71 2.18 -11.33
C ARG A 31 14.35 1.59 -12.69
N LYS A 32 13.35 0.71 -12.75
CA LYS A 32 12.95 0.02 -13.98
C LYS A 32 12.05 0.91 -14.85
N ASN A 33 10.98 1.42 -14.24
CA ASN A 33 9.88 2.11 -14.91
C ASN A 33 9.48 3.37 -14.11
N PRO A 34 10.34 4.40 -14.07
CA PRO A 34 10.02 5.66 -13.37
C PRO A 34 8.77 6.35 -13.92
N GLU A 35 8.42 6.15 -15.19
CA GLU A 35 7.24 6.72 -15.86
C GLU A 35 5.90 6.21 -15.31
N ARG A 36 5.90 5.09 -14.57
CA ARG A 36 4.68 4.59 -13.90
C ARG A 36 4.26 5.46 -12.73
N PHE A 37 5.17 6.24 -12.16
CA PHE A 37 4.85 7.18 -11.10
C PHE A 37 4.35 8.49 -11.70
N PRO A 38 3.14 8.95 -11.35
CA PRO A 38 2.65 10.25 -11.81
C PRO A 38 3.59 11.38 -11.40
N THR A 39 3.65 12.43 -12.22
CA THR A 39 4.56 13.55 -11.97
C THR A 39 4.24 14.20 -10.62
N GLY A 40 5.24 14.24 -9.74
CA GLY A 40 5.05 14.78 -8.39
C GLY A 40 4.43 13.80 -7.39
N THR A 41 4.49 12.50 -7.64
CA THR A 41 4.11 11.48 -6.63
C THR A 41 5.31 10.76 -6.00
N ILE A 42 6.48 10.83 -6.64
CA ILE A 42 7.74 10.26 -6.14
C ILE A 42 8.88 11.29 -6.20
N ARG A 43 9.73 11.29 -5.18
CA ARG A 43 10.93 12.14 -5.12
C ARG A 43 12.06 11.44 -4.38
N LYS A 44 13.29 11.65 -4.85
CA LYS A 44 14.49 11.22 -4.15
C LYS A 44 14.97 12.31 -3.19
N PHE A 45 15.16 11.94 -1.93
CA PHE A 45 15.74 12.78 -0.89
C PHE A 45 17.03 12.14 -0.38
N GLY A 46 18.18 12.61 -0.88
CA GLY A 46 19.48 12.05 -0.55
C GLY A 46 19.57 10.57 -0.88
N LYS A 47 19.60 9.72 0.16
CA LYS A 47 19.66 8.25 0.03
C LYS A 47 18.28 7.58 0.04
N GLN A 48 17.24 8.28 0.48
CA GLN A 48 15.88 7.75 0.59
C GLN A 48 15.01 8.18 -0.59
N LEU A 49 13.97 7.39 -0.84
CA LEU A 49 12.90 7.73 -1.77
C LEU A 49 11.65 7.98 -0.93
N VAL A 50 10.91 9.03 -1.28
CA VAL A 50 9.59 9.28 -0.71
C VAL A 50 8.57 9.19 -1.82
N VAL A 51 7.41 8.64 -1.47
CA VAL A 51 6.31 8.40 -2.39
C VAL A 51 5.00 8.77 -1.70
N THR A 52 4.05 9.23 -2.49
CA THR A 52 2.69 9.52 -2.01
C THR A 52 1.83 8.27 -2.06
N ARG A 53 0.74 8.23 -1.27
CA ARG A 53 -0.31 7.20 -1.38
C ARG A 53 -0.78 7.05 -2.84
N HIS A 54 -1.12 8.16 -3.49
CA HIS A 54 -1.58 8.15 -4.88
C HIS A 54 -0.57 7.50 -5.84
N GLY A 55 0.73 7.82 -5.67
CA GLY A 55 1.79 7.20 -6.47
C GLY A 55 1.86 5.68 -6.28
N MET A 56 1.66 5.21 -5.05
CA MET A 56 1.60 3.77 -4.77
C MET A 56 0.40 3.11 -5.43
N GLU A 57 -0.81 3.68 -5.29
CA GLU A 57 -2.04 3.12 -5.86
C GLU A 57 -1.95 2.95 -7.38
N VAL A 58 -1.38 3.93 -8.09
CA VAL A 58 -1.18 3.86 -9.55
C VAL A 58 -0.17 2.77 -9.93
N VAL A 59 0.89 2.61 -9.14
CA VAL A 59 1.96 1.64 -9.43
C VAL A 59 1.56 0.21 -9.08
N THR A 60 0.85 0.01 -7.96
CA THR A 60 0.39 -1.31 -7.54
C THR A 60 -0.90 -1.71 -8.26
N GLY A 61 -1.69 -0.73 -8.72
CA GLY A 61 -3.02 -0.95 -9.29
C GLY A 61 -4.05 -1.40 -8.25
N GLU A 62 -3.73 -1.24 -6.96
CA GLU A 62 -4.57 -1.61 -5.83
C GLU A 62 -4.44 -0.56 -4.72
N THR A 63 -5.57 -0.24 -4.09
CA THR A 63 -5.61 0.66 -2.93
C THR A 63 -4.98 0.01 -1.70
N GLU A 64 -4.54 0.80 -0.73
CA GLU A 64 -4.01 0.31 0.57
C GLU A 64 -4.94 -0.75 1.24
N PRO A 65 -6.26 -0.52 1.39
CA PRO A 65 -7.17 -1.53 1.96
C PRO A 65 -7.33 -2.77 1.07
N GLU A 66 -7.24 -2.65 -0.25
CA GLU A 66 -7.27 -3.80 -1.17
C GLU A 66 -6.01 -4.65 -1.06
N ALA A 67 -4.83 -4.03 -0.99
CA ALA A 67 -3.58 -4.74 -0.76
C ALA A 67 -3.64 -5.54 0.55
N ARG A 68 -4.25 -4.97 1.60
CA ARG A 68 -4.50 -5.65 2.88
C ARG A 68 -5.45 -6.84 2.72
N ARG A 69 -6.56 -6.70 1.99
CA ARG A 69 -7.51 -7.79 1.72
C ARG A 69 -6.87 -8.91 0.88
N ASN A 70 -6.14 -8.54 -0.18
CA ASN A 70 -5.46 -9.47 -1.09
C ASN A 70 -4.37 -10.29 -0.39
N TYR A 71 -3.72 -9.71 0.63
CA TYR A 71 -2.76 -10.44 1.45
C TYR A 71 -3.44 -11.51 2.31
N GLN A 72 -4.60 -11.19 2.93
CA GLN A 72 -5.36 -12.14 3.75
C GLN A 72 -5.88 -13.33 2.95
N THR A 73 -6.27 -13.14 1.69
CA THR A 73 -6.74 -14.23 0.83
C THR A 73 -5.63 -15.08 0.23
N LYS A 74 -4.39 -14.57 0.13
CA LYS A 74 -3.25 -15.28 -0.48
C LYS A 74 -2.37 -16.03 0.52
N SER A 75 -2.47 -15.78 1.82
CA SER A 75 -1.69 -16.51 2.83
C SER A 75 -2.35 -17.87 3.15
N PRO A 76 -1.70 -19.02 2.85
CA PRO A 76 -2.24 -20.35 3.16
C PRO A 76 -2.12 -20.73 4.66
N HIS A 77 -2.07 -19.75 5.58
CA HIS A 77 -1.81 -19.98 7.00
C HIS A 77 -2.73 -19.25 7.97
N ASN A 78 -3.91 -18.82 7.54
CA ASN A 78 -4.95 -18.46 8.51
C ASN A 78 -6.30 -19.06 8.14
N SER A 79 -6.53 -20.28 8.60
CA SER A 79 -7.86 -20.75 8.95
C SER A 79 -8.44 -19.85 10.07
N MET A 80 -9.58 -19.21 9.80
CA MET A 80 -10.48 -18.47 10.70
C MET A 80 -10.03 -17.09 11.23
N SER A 81 -10.81 -16.05 10.89
CA SER A 81 -11.84 -15.47 11.79
C SER A 81 -12.13 -13.99 11.49
N ALA A 82 -13.42 -13.65 11.61
CA ALA A 82 -14.02 -12.33 11.85
C ALA A 82 -14.51 -11.51 10.62
N VAL A 83 -15.72 -11.86 10.17
CA VAL A 83 -16.78 -10.87 9.95
C VAL A 83 -17.90 -11.17 10.95
N GLU A 84 -18.21 -10.18 11.79
CA GLU A 84 -19.11 -10.21 12.94
C GLU A 84 -20.60 -10.10 12.57
N ALA A 85 -21.47 -10.61 13.47
CA ALA A 85 -22.75 -10.07 13.98
C ALA A 85 -23.65 -11.28 14.37
N VAL A 86 -23.69 -11.73 15.62
CA VAL A 86 -24.57 -11.22 16.70
C VAL A 86 -25.95 -10.81 16.16
N GLU A 87 -26.87 -11.76 16.15
CA GLU A 87 -28.16 -11.65 16.85
C GLU A 87 -28.66 -13.07 17.16
N THR A 88 -28.57 -13.41 18.43
CA THR A 88 -29.07 -14.66 19.01
C THR A 88 -30.51 -14.41 19.48
N PHE A 89 -31.36 -15.43 19.31
CA PHE A 89 -32.69 -15.61 19.90
C PHE A 89 -33.81 -14.68 19.40
N ASP A 90 -34.73 -15.23 18.60
CA ASP A 90 -35.98 -15.79 19.15
C ASP A 90 -36.67 -16.70 18.12
N ASN A 91 -37.21 -17.82 18.60
CA ASN A 91 -37.83 -18.90 17.85
C ASN A 91 -39.27 -19.05 18.37
N PRO A 92 -40.32 -18.98 17.53
CA PRO A 92 -41.60 -19.55 17.89
C PRO A 92 -41.57 -21.09 17.83
#